data_AF-A0A661RD48-F1
#
_entry.id   AF-A0A661RD48-F1
#
_cell.length_a   1.000
_cell.length_b   1.000
_cell.length_c   1.000
_cell.angle_alpha   90.00
_cell.angle_beta   90.00
_cell.angle_gamma   90.00
#
_symmetry.space_group_name_H-M   'P 1'
#
loop_
_entity.id
_entity.type
_entity.pdbx_description
1 polymer ?
#
loop_
_entity_poly.entity_id
_entity_poly.type
_entity_poly.pdbx_seq_one_letter_code
_entity_poly.pdbx_strand_id
1 'polypeptide(L)'
;MVKPSQNKSLETIAVYWEHRVKTYGFQTLEELSLIEVTLPLIRIADLGLAVQKIDLPEAGFHLTLIEQSGGHMCWFYLLTAQELEHAISRHITELISQGAGESVSLKSPVDLIFFQGPHYGDRYGIAEAAFGALKTCGMPILLAACSQSCIYIVIPCGKAKETASLLAQVFEVPKKIRSRKVSSKSKR
;
A
#
# COMPACT_ATOMS: atom_id res chain seq x y z
N MET A 1 27.68 -57.57 -4.35
CA MET A 1 28.48 -56.42 -3.85
C MET A 1 28.16 -55.22 -4.73
N VAL A 2 27.18 -54.39 -4.35
CA VAL A 2 26.74 -53.21 -5.12
C VAL A 2 27.31 -51.98 -4.45
N LYS A 3 28.18 -51.23 -5.15
CA LYS A 3 28.62 -49.90 -4.72
C LYS A 3 27.54 -48.88 -5.10
N PRO A 4 27.05 -48.02 -4.19
CA PRO A 4 26.21 -46.91 -4.59
C PRO A 4 27.07 -45.80 -5.19
N SER A 5 26.75 -45.41 -6.42
CA SER A 5 27.27 -44.22 -7.08
C SER A 5 26.65 -42.98 -6.43
N GLN A 6 27.41 -42.27 -5.60
CA GLN A 6 27.03 -40.93 -5.17
C GLN A 6 27.43 -39.92 -6.26
N ASN A 7 26.54 -39.67 -7.20
CA ASN A 7 26.65 -38.50 -8.05
C ASN A 7 25.96 -37.34 -7.31
N LYS A 8 26.74 -36.64 -6.48
CA LYS A 8 26.30 -35.47 -5.72
C LYS A 8 26.15 -34.32 -6.73
N SER A 9 24.92 -34.01 -7.13
CA SER A 9 24.66 -32.84 -7.98
C SER A 9 25.15 -31.58 -7.27
N LEU A 10 26.02 -30.82 -7.90
CA LEU A 10 26.44 -29.49 -7.44
C LEU A 10 25.22 -28.56 -7.51
N GLU A 11 24.56 -28.35 -6.38
CA GLU A 11 23.59 -27.27 -6.22
C GLU A 11 24.32 -25.93 -6.36
N THR A 12 24.05 -25.21 -7.43
CA THR A 12 24.59 -23.88 -7.66
C THR A 12 23.66 -22.88 -7.01
N ILE A 13 24.09 -22.28 -5.89
CA ILE A 13 23.37 -21.18 -5.25
C ILE A 13 23.92 -19.87 -5.81
N ALA A 14 23.12 -19.17 -6.60
CA ALA A 14 23.41 -17.79 -7.00
C ALA A 14 22.77 -16.84 -5.98
N VAL A 15 23.60 -16.11 -5.23
CA VAL A 15 23.13 -15.03 -4.34
C VAL A 15 23.23 -13.72 -5.10
N TYR A 16 22.09 -13.19 -5.53
CA TYR A 16 22.01 -11.86 -6.14
C TYR A 16 21.96 -10.80 -5.04
N TRP A 17 23.00 -9.95 -4.96
CA TRP A 17 23.03 -8.85 -4.00
C TRP A 17 22.98 -7.49 -4.69
N GLU A 18 21.91 -6.74 -4.45
CA GLU A 18 21.69 -5.38 -4.95
C GLU A 18 21.65 -4.38 -3.78
N HIS A 19 22.66 -3.51 -3.72
CA HIS A 19 22.94 -2.60 -2.59
C HIS A 19 21.78 -1.67 -2.19
N ARG A 20 20.89 -1.31 -3.12
CA ARG A 20 19.69 -0.51 -2.85
C ARG A 20 18.50 -1.13 -3.57
N VAL A 21 17.35 -1.14 -2.90
CA VAL A 21 16.13 -1.71 -3.47
C VAL A 21 15.63 -0.79 -4.58
N LYS A 22 15.45 -1.31 -5.80
CA LYS A 22 14.86 -0.54 -6.91
C LYS A 22 13.34 -0.49 -6.81
N THR A 23 12.77 0.67 -7.15
CA THR A 23 11.31 0.86 -7.29
C THR A 23 11.00 1.50 -8.64
N TYR A 24 9.82 1.23 -9.22
CA TYR A 24 9.38 1.87 -10.46
C TYR A 24 9.02 3.35 -10.28
N GLY A 25 9.01 3.83 -9.03
CA GLY A 25 8.68 5.19 -8.66
C GLY A 25 7.53 5.23 -7.66
N PHE A 26 7.26 6.43 -7.17
CA PHE A 26 6.20 6.68 -6.19
C PHE A 26 4.99 7.27 -6.90
N GLN A 27 3.83 6.68 -6.65
CA GLN A 27 2.54 7.17 -7.12
C GLN A 27 1.79 7.76 -5.93
N THR A 28 1.06 8.85 -6.16
CA THR A 28 0.33 9.55 -5.11
C THR A 28 -1.11 9.80 -5.55
N LEU A 29 -2.02 9.65 -4.61
CA LEU A 29 -3.39 10.15 -4.68
C LEU A 29 -3.55 11.08 -3.48
N GLU A 30 -4.01 12.31 -3.71
CA GLU A 30 -4.07 13.37 -2.70
C GLU A 30 -5.54 13.70 -2.42
N GLU A 31 -5.78 14.35 -1.28
CA GLU A 31 -7.12 14.84 -0.90
C GLU A 31 -8.19 13.72 -0.88
N LEU A 32 -7.85 12.61 -0.23
CA LEU A 32 -8.73 11.47 -0.01
C LEU A 32 -9.37 11.50 1.39
N SER A 33 -10.30 10.59 1.61
CA SER A 33 -10.96 10.36 2.90
C SER A 33 -10.73 8.95 3.39
N LEU A 34 -10.25 8.82 4.63
CA LEU A 34 -10.10 7.54 5.33
C LEU A 34 -11.24 7.36 6.33
N ILE A 35 -12.13 6.42 6.03
CA ILE A 35 -13.19 5.96 6.92
C ILE A 35 -12.66 4.77 7.71
N GLU A 36 -12.76 4.84 9.04
CA GLU A 36 -12.35 3.81 9.97
C GLU A 36 -13.56 3.31 10.74
N VAL A 37 -13.78 2.01 10.69
CA VAL A 37 -14.96 1.33 11.21
C VAL A 37 -14.50 0.27 12.21
N THR A 38 -14.96 0.37 13.45
CA THR A 38 -14.67 -0.62 14.49
C THR A 38 -15.93 -1.41 14.76
N LEU A 39 -15.86 -2.74 14.65
CA LEU A 39 -17.02 -3.62 14.83
C LEU A 39 -16.61 -5.03 15.26
N PRO A 40 -17.53 -5.83 15.83
CA PRO A 40 -17.28 -7.25 16.07
C PRO A 40 -17.00 -8.01 14.77
N LEU A 41 -16.06 -8.95 14.77
CA LEU A 41 -15.69 -9.77 13.61
C LEU A 41 -16.89 -10.53 13.02
N ILE A 42 -17.84 -10.95 13.88
CA ILE A 42 -19.06 -11.64 13.44
C ILE A 42 -19.95 -10.76 12.53
N ARG A 43 -19.81 -9.43 12.61
CA ARG A 43 -20.56 -8.45 11.82
C ARG A 43 -19.89 -8.09 10.49
N ILE A 44 -18.73 -8.69 10.17
CA ILE A 44 -17.97 -8.33 8.97
C ILE A 44 -18.73 -8.66 7.67
N ALA A 45 -19.57 -9.69 7.69
CA ALA A 45 -20.44 -10.03 6.57
C ALA A 45 -21.50 -8.94 6.34
N ASP A 46 -22.11 -8.42 7.41
CA ASP A 46 -23.10 -7.34 7.33
C ASP A 46 -22.47 -6.05 6.81
N LEU A 47 -21.23 -5.75 7.24
CA LEU A 47 -20.45 -4.64 6.71
C LEU A 47 -20.19 -4.81 5.20
N GLY A 48 -19.79 -6.00 4.75
CA GLY A 48 -19.61 -6.30 3.34
C GLY A 48 -20.89 -6.08 2.52
N LEU A 49 -22.04 -6.49 3.05
CA LEU A 49 -23.35 -6.26 2.41
C LEU A 49 -23.74 -4.78 2.37
N ALA A 50 -23.40 -4.00 3.40
CA ALA A 50 -23.60 -2.55 3.39
C ALA A 50 -22.72 -1.89 2.33
N VAL A 51 -21.43 -2.23 2.28
CA VAL A 51 -20.49 -1.67 1.28
C VAL A 51 -20.93 -1.99 -0.15
N GLN A 52 -21.46 -3.18 -0.41
CA GLN A 52 -21.97 -3.57 -1.75
C GLN A 52 -23.20 -2.76 -2.21
N LYS A 53 -23.98 -2.19 -1.28
CA LYS A 53 -25.17 -1.39 -1.60
C LYS A 53 -24.84 0.05 -1.97
N ILE A 54 -23.60 0.46 -1.76
CA ILE A 54 -23.15 1.80 -2.11
C ILE A 54 -22.95 1.84 -3.62
N ASP A 55 -23.81 2.57 -4.31
CA ASP A 55 -23.65 2.83 -5.74
C ASP A 55 -22.47 3.78 -5.93
N LEU A 56 -21.36 3.24 -6.44
CA LEU A 56 -20.10 3.96 -6.54
C LEU A 56 -19.64 4.00 -7.99
N PRO A 57 -19.10 5.15 -8.43
CA PRO A 57 -18.36 5.19 -9.70
C PRO A 57 -17.14 4.25 -9.63
N GLU A 58 -16.64 3.82 -10.78
CA GLU A 58 -15.52 2.87 -10.92
C GLU A 58 -14.25 3.27 -10.13
N ALA A 59 -14.09 4.55 -9.80
CA ALA A 59 -12.98 5.10 -9.01
C ALA A 59 -13.31 5.29 -7.50
N GLY A 60 -14.41 4.74 -7.00
CA GLY A 60 -14.93 5.06 -5.66
C GLY A 60 -14.13 4.51 -4.48
N PHE A 61 -13.29 3.49 -4.69
CA PHE A 61 -12.47 2.88 -3.63
C PHE A 61 -11.01 2.78 -4.04
N HIS A 62 -10.10 3.32 -3.22
CA HIS A 62 -8.66 3.31 -3.48
C HIS A 62 -7.92 2.24 -2.68
N LEU A 63 -8.35 1.97 -1.45
CA LEU A 63 -7.69 1.01 -0.56
C LEU A 63 -8.66 0.53 0.53
N THR A 64 -8.67 -0.77 0.81
CA THR A 64 -9.39 -1.36 1.95
C THR A 64 -8.50 -2.26 2.77
N LEU A 65 -8.61 -2.18 4.09
CA LEU A 65 -7.90 -3.06 5.02
C LEU A 65 -8.84 -3.55 6.10
N ILE A 66 -8.58 -4.76 6.59
CA ILE A 66 -9.15 -5.27 7.82
C ILE A 66 -7.98 -5.60 8.75
N GLU A 67 -8.00 -5.03 9.95
CA GLU A 67 -7.10 -5.37 11.04
C GLU A 67 -7.88 -6.07 12.15
N GLN A 68 -7.30 -7.14 12.70
CA GLN A 68 -7.82 -7.80 13.89
C GLN A 68 -6.70 -7.86 14.93
N SER A 69 -6.98 -7.38 16.14
CA SER A 69 -6.04 -7.45 17.25
C SER A 69 -6.62 -8.30 18.37
N GLY A 70 -6.13 -9.55 18.51
CA GLY A 70 -6.23 -10.42 19.70
C GLY A 70 -7.61 -10.74 20.29
N GLY A 71 -8.71 -10.22 19.74
CA GLY A 71 -10.05 -10.30 20.31
C GLY A 71 -11.14 -10.42 19.24
N HIS A 72 -12.38 -10.15 19.67
CA HIS A 72 -13.58 -10.27 18.83
C HIS A 72 -13.89 -9.02 18.00
N MET A 73 -13.11 -7.95 18.14
CA MET A 73 -13.26 -6.72 17.37
C MET A 73 -12.29 -6.70 16.18
N CYS A 74 -12.73 -6.11 15.09
CA CYS A 74 -11.90 -5.76 13.96
C CYS A 74 -12.05 -4.27 13.61
N TRP A 75 -11.03 -3.76 12.94
CA TRP A 75 -11.02 -2.44 12.32
C TRP A 75 -11.07 -2.64 10.82
N PHE A 76 -12.07 -2.07 10.18
CA PHE A 76 -12.15 -1.95 8.75
C PHE A 76 -11.82 -0.52 8.33
N TYR A 77 -10.90 -0.40 7.40
CA TYR A 77 -10.44 0.85 6.85
C TYR A 77 -10.83 0.94 5.39
N LEU A 78 -11.34 2.09 4.99
CA LEU A 78 -11.77 2.39 3.63
C LEU A 78 -11.27 3.75 3.21
N LEU A 79 -10.43 3.76 2.17
CA LEU A 79 -9.93 4.96 1.54
C LEU A 79 -10.71 5.24 0.26
N THR A 80 -11.29 6.42 0.15
CA THR A 80 -12.19 6.84 -0.92
C THR A 80 -11.97 8.30 -1.31
N ALA A 81 -12.54 8.72 -2.44
CA ALA A 81 -12.57 10.12 -2.84
C ALA A 81 -13.46 10.94 -1.88
N GLN A 82 -13.11 12.20 -1.64
CA GLN A 82 -13.80 13.06 -0.68
C GLN A 82 -15.29 13.26 -0.98
N GLU A 83 -15.66 13.31 -2.25
CA GLU A 83 -17.05 13.51 -2.69
C GLU A 83 -17.97 12.36 -2.24
N LEU A 84 -17.40 11.18 -2.00
CA LEU A 84 -18.12 9.97 -1.63
C LEU A 84 -18.16 9.75 -0.12
N GLU A 85 -17.33 10.47 0.65
CA GLU A 85 -17.14 10.22 2.10
C GLU A 85 -18.46 10.29 2.87
N HIS A 86 -19.33 11.27 2.55
CA HIS A 86 -20.58 11.51 3.25
C HIS A 86 -21.62 10.42 2.95
N ALA A 87 -21.70 9.98 1.70
CA ALA A 87 -22.62 8.93 1.28
C ALA A 87 -22.24 7.60 1.93
N ILE A 88 -20.95 7.25 1.88
CA ILE A 88 -20.41 6.01 2.45
C ILE A 88 -20.53 6.02 3.98
N SER A 89 -20.07 7.08 4.65
CA SER A 89 -20.10 7.19 6.11
C SER A 89 -21.51 7.09 6.68
N ARG A 90 -22.50 7.74 6.02
CA ARG A 90 -23.91 7.64 6.39
C ARG A 90 -24.40 6.20 6.31
N HIS A 91 -24.15 5.52 5.19
CA HIS A 91 -24.62 4.15 4.97
C HIS A 91 -24.03 3.16 5.97
N ILE A 92 -22.74 3.30 6.31
CA ILE A 92 -22.06 2.47 7.30
C ILE A 92 -22.56 2.78 8.72
N THR A 93 -22.82 4.05 9.05
CA THR A 93 -23.33 4.45 10.37
C THR A 93 -24.73 3.88 10.66
N GLU A 94 -25.59 3.78 9.64
CA GLU A 94 -26.91 3.17 9.75
C GLU A 94 -26.82 1.68 10.15
N LEU A 95 -25.83 0.96 9.63
CA LEU A 95 -25.54 -0.43 10.03
C LEU A 95 -25.09 -0.52 11.49
N ILE A 96 -24.22 0.42 11.91
CA ILE A 96 -23.53 0.40 13.21
C ILE A 96 -24.41 0.82 14.38
N SER A 97 -25.45 1.61 14.12
CA SER A 97 -26.42 2.04 15.15
C SER A 97 -27.21 0.88 15.78
N GLN A 98 -26.93 -0.37 15.38
CA GLN A 98 -27.58 -1.59 15.87
C GLN A 98 -26.73 -2.36 16.90
N GLY A 99 -25.50 -1.94 17.21
CA GLY A 99 -24.54 -2.71 18.02
C GLY A 99 -23.89 -1.93 19.16
N ALA A 100 -23.58 -2.61 20.26
CA ALA A 100 -22.81 -2.03 21.37
C ALA A 100 -21.30 -2.13 21.10
N GLY A 101 -20.58 -1.01 21.18
CA GLY A 101 -19.12 -0.95 21.00
C GLY A 101 -18.64 -0.82 19.54
N GLU A 102 -19.56 -0.60 18.61
CA GLU A 102 -19.27 -0.29 17.22
C GLU A 102 -19.07 1.23 17.04
N SER A 103 -18.14 1.64 16.16
CA SER A 103 -17.90 3.07 15.90
C SER A 103 -17.45 3.33 14.48
N VAL A 104 -17.80 4.51 13.95
CA VAL A 104 -17.30 5.04 12.69
C VAL A 104 -16.53 6.33 12.98
N SER A 105 -15.34 6.46 12.41
CA SER A 105 -14.56 7.69 12.43
C SER A 105 -14.08 8.04 11.03
N LEU A 106 -13.82 9.32 10.80
CA LEU A 106 -13.41 9.88 9.52
C LEU A 106 -12.14 10.70 9.71
N LYS A 107 -11.13 10.46 8.87
CA LYS A 107 -9.93 11.28 8.74
C LYS A 107 -9.89 11.81 7.30
N SER A 108 -10.08 13.11 7.15
CA SER A 108 -10.13 13.81 5.87
C SER A 108 -9.62 15.24 6.04
N PRO A 109 -8.78 15.78 5.13
CA PRO A 109 -8.12 15.08 4.03
C PRO A 109 -6.94 14.20 4.48
N VAL A 110 -6.64 13.17 3.69
CA VAL A 110 -5.41 12.36 3.77
C VAL A 110 -4.83 12.11 2.37
N ASP A 111 -3.54 11.79 2.27
CA ASP A 111 -2.93 11.36 1.00
C ASP A 111 -2.58 9.87 1.05
N LEU A 112 -2.58 9.21 -0.10
CA LEU A 112 -2.02 7.88 -0.31
C LEU A 112 -0.75 8.00 -1.15
N ILE A 113 0.35 7.42 -0.66
CA ILE A 113 1.50 7.10 -1.48
C ILE A 113 1.61 5.58 -1.63
N PHE A 114 1.84 5.11 -2.85
CA PHE A 114 2.06 3.70 -3.11
C PHE A 114 3.13 3.49 -4.17
N PHE A 115 3.83 2.37 -4.05
CA PHE A 115 4.97 2.07 -4.92
C PHE A 115 5.25 0.58 -4.96
N GLN A 116 5.76 0.16 -6.11
CA GLN A 116 6.10 -1.21 -6.41
C GLN A 116 7.47 -1.27 -7.06
N GLY A 117 8.11 -2.43 -7.01
CA GLY A 117 9.41 -2.64 -7.63
C GLY A 117 9.59 -4.06 -8.13
N PRO A 118 10.63 -4.30 -8.93
CA PRO A 118 10.97 -5.64 -9.35
C PRO A 118 11.28 -6.51 -8.12
N HIS A 119 10.77 -7.74 -8.11
CA HIS A 119 11.09 -8.76 -7.10
C HIS A 119 10.76 -8.37 -5.65
N TYR A 120 9.84 -7.43 -5.40
CA TYR A 120 9.44 -7.08 -4.03
C TYR A 120 8.97 -8.28 -3.22
N GLY A 121 8.27 -9.23 -3.86
CA GLY A 121 7.84 -10.48 -3.20
C GLY A 121 8.98 -11.45 -2.88
N ASP A 122 10.14 -11.30 -3.50
CA ASP A 122 11.30 -12.18 -3.33
C ASP A 122 12.34 -11.57 -2.38
N ARG A 123 12.15 -10.32 -1.94
CA ARG A 123 13.11 -9.56 -1.13
C ARG A 123 12.55 -9.29 0.25
N TYR A 124 13.33 -9.66 1.26
CA TYR A 124 13.07 -9.29 2.64
C TYR A 124 13.44 -7.82 2.90
N GLY A 125 12.83 -7.23 3.93
CA GLY A 125 13.20 -5.90 4.43
C GLY A 125 12.67 -4.70 3.64
N ILE A 126 11.85 -4.89 2.60
CA ILE A 126 11.28 -3.77 1.82
C ILE A 126 10.38 -2.88 2.70
N ALA A 127 9.45 -3.49 3.43
CA ALA A 127 8.56 -2.78 4.34
C ALA A 127 9.34 -2.12 5.49
N GLU A 128 10.35 -2.81 6.04
CA GLU A 128 11.23 -2.27 7.07
C GLU A 128 12.00 -1.03 6.58
N ALA A 129 12.57 -1.08 5.37
CA ALA A 129 13.27 0.06 4.78
C ALA A 129 12.33 1.26 4.57
N ALA A 130 11.11 1.02 4.07
CA ALA A 130 10.13 2.07 3.85
C ALA A 130 9.67 2.71 5.18
N PHE A 131 9.15 1.90 6.10
CA PHE A 131 8.61 2.41 7.36
C PHE A 131 9.69 2.95 8.30
N GLY A 132 10.88 2.35 8.27
CA GLY A 132 12.06 2.82 9.00
C GLY A 132 12.51 4.21 8.55
N ALA A 133 12.54 4.47 7.24
CA ALA A 133 12.88 5.79 6.71
C ALA A 133 11.87 6.86 7.16
N LEU A 134 10.57 6.56 7.07
CA LEU A 134 9.51 7.47 7.50
C LEU A 134 9.55 7.74 9.00
N LYS A 135 9.69 6.68 9.82
CA LYS A 135 9.79 6.77 11.27
C LYS A 135 10.99 7.60 11.72
N THR A 136 12.16 7.41 11.09
CA THR A 136 13.39 8.15 11.43
C THR A 136 13.23 9.66 11.21
N CYS A 137 12.47 10.05 10.21
CA CYS A 137 12.19 11.46 9.91
C CYS A 137 10.92 12.01 10.59
N GLY A 138 10.26 11.21 11.45
CA GLY A 138 9.05 11.61 12.15
C GLY A 138 7.83 11.79 11.25
N MET A 139 7.81 11.18 10.06
CA MET A 139 6.64 11.22 9.16
C MET A 139 5.53 10.31 9.72
N PRO A 140 4.34 10.84 10.06
CA PRO A 140 3.23 10.02 10.55
C PRO A 140 2.72 9.07 9.47
N ILE A 141 2.47 7.82 9.86
CA ILE A 141 1.78 6.81 9.05
C ILE A 141 0.40 6.63 9.66
N LEU A 142 -0.66 6.94 8.89
CA LEU A 142 -2.04 6.82 9.35
C LEU A 142 -2.58 5.40 9.15
N LEU A 143 -2.18 4.77 8.05
CA LEU A 143 -2.50 3.39 7.69
C LEU A 143 -1.42 2.88 6.74
N ALA A 144 -1.09 1.60 6.80
CA ALA A 144 -0.21 0.98 5.83
C ALA A 144 -0.69 -0.43 5.46
N ALA A 145 -0.55 -0.77 4.19
CA ALA A 145 -0.84 -2.08 3.65
C ALA A 145 0.31 -2.54 2.76
N CYS A 146 0.47 -3.84 2.63
CA CYS A 146 1.38 -4.44 1.67
C CYS A 146 0.63 -5.51 0.88
N SER A 147 0.82 -5.52 -0.44
CA SER A 147 0.59 -6.71 -1.26
C SER A 147 1.94 -7.36 -1.58
N GLN A 148 1.95 -8.44 -2.36
CA GLN A 148 3.19 -9.12 -2.74
C GLN A 148 4.21 -8.19 -3.40
N SER A 149 3.76 -7.23 -4.22
CA SER A 149 4.64 -6.37 -5.02
C SER A 149 4.51 -4.88 -4.72
N CYS A 150 3.60 -4.45 -3.85
CA CYS A 150 3.28 -3.06 -3.64
C CYS A 150 3.18 -2.71 -2.15
N ILE A 151 3.69 -1.53 -1.79
CA ILE A 151 3.51 -0.91 -0.49
C ILE A 151 2.54 0.26 -0.65
N TYR A 152 1.57 0.35 0.26
CA TYR A 152 0.57 1.41 0.34
C TYR A 152 0.71 2.10 1.70
N ILE A 153 0.78 3.43 1.71
CA ILE A 153 0.94 4.22 2.93
C ILE A 153 0.01 5.42 2.87
N VAL A 154 -0.95 5.46 3.80
CA VAL A 154 -1.80 6.64 4.01
C VAL A 154 -1.10 7.56 4.99
N ILE A 155 -1.01 8.83 4.63
CA ILE A 155 -0.26 9.87 5.34
C ILE A 155 -1.12 11.13 5.50
N PRO A 156 -0.76 12.06 6.39
CA PRO A 156 -1.45 13.34 6.49
C PRO A 156 -1.46 14.10 5.15
N CYS A 157 -2.53 14.84 4.89
CA CYS A 157 -2.69 15.63 3.67
C CYS A 157 -1.51 16.60 3.44
N GLY A 158 -1.13 16.77 2.17
CA GLY A 158 -0.06 17.67 1.74
C GLY A 158 1.35 17.13 2.03
N LYS A 159 1.47 15.87 2.47
CA LYS A 159 2.76 15.24 2.77
C LYS A 159 3.26 14.31 1.67
N ALA A 160 2.48 14.06 0.62
CA ALA A 160 2.83 13.18 -0.49
C ALA A 160 4.26 13.41 -1.06
N LYS A 161 4.59 14.65 -1.43
CA LYS A 161 5.90 15.02 -2.00
C LYS A 161 7.06 14.87 -1.02
N GLU A 162 6.83 15.25 0.24
CA GLU A 162 7.83 15.09 1.32
C GLU A 162 8.11 13.61 1.54
N THR A 163 7.07 12.79 1.69
CA THR A 163 7.16 11.35 1.88
C THR A 163 7.86 10.65 0.71
N ALA A 164 7.53 11.01 -0.54
CA ALA A 164 8.23 10.49 -1.71
C ALA A 164 9.74 10.82 -1.70
N SER A 165 10.10 12.03 -1.25
CA SER A 165 11.49 12.46 -1.14
C SER A 165 12.25 11.68 -0.06
N LEU A 166 11.59 11.36 1.07
CA LEU A 166 12.16 10.52 2.13
C LEU A 166 12.37 9.08 1.64
N LEU A 167 11.39 8.49 0.96
CA LEU A 167 11.48 7.14 0.43
C LEU A 167 12.56 7.03 -0.68
N ALA A 168 12.76 8.08 -1.48
CA ALA A 168 13.83 8.14 -2.48
C ALA A 168 15.25 8.12 -1.86
N GLN A 169 15.39 8.29 -0.55
CA GLN A 169 16.67 8.12 0.16
C GLN A 169 17.00 6.66 0.47
N VAL A 170 16.04 5.75 0.38
CA VAL A 170 16.24 4.32 0.65
C VAL A 170 15.94 3.45 -0.57
N PHE A 171 15.12 3.92 -1.51
CA PHE A 171 14.82 3.24 -2.76
C PHE A 171 15.49 3.93 -3.96
N GLU A 172 15.98 3.13 -4.90
CA GLU A 172 16.51 3.62 -6.17
C GLU A 172 15.39 3.70 -7.22
N VAL A 173 15.11 4.91 -7.71
CA VAL A 173 14.18 5.14 -8.83
C VAL A 173 14.98 5.22 -10.13
N PRO A 174 14.71 4.38 -11.15
CA PRO A 174 15.39 4.44 -12.43
C PRO A 174 15.26 5.83 -13.06
N LYS A 175 16.39 6.47 -13.35
CA LYS A 175 16.41 7.74 -14.10
C LYS A 175 16.11 7.42 -15.56
N LYS A 176 15.12 8.11 -16.17
CA LYS A 176 14.91 8.03 -17.62
C LYS A 176 16.22 8.39 -18.33
N ILE A 177 16.82 7.43 -19.03
CA ILE A 177 17.95 7.68 -19.91
C ILE A 177 17.41 8.57 -21.05
N ARG A 178 17.83 9.84 -21.10
CA ARG A 178 17.55 10.69 -22.27
C ARG A 178 18.24 10.05 -23.47
N SER A 179 17.48 9.56 -24.45
CA SER A 179 18.03 9.10 -25.71
C SER A 179 18.77 10.27 -26.37
N ARG A 180 20.07 10.09 -26.64
CA ARG A 180 20.82 11.03 -27.48
C ARG A 180 20.17 10.98 -28.87
N LYS A 181 19.64 12.13 -29.34
CA LYS A 181 19.28 12.30 -30.75
C LYS A 181 20.52 12.00 -31.58
N VAL A 182 20.51 10.90 -32.32
CA VAL A 182 21.50 10.65 -33.37
C VAL A 182 21.19 11.65 -34.48
N SER A 183 21.99 12.70 -34.59
CA SER A 183 21.94 13.61 -35.72
C SER A 183 22.42 12.86 -36.96
N SER A 184 21.51 12.48 -37.84
CA SER A 184 21.85 12.03 -39.20
C SER A 184 22.51 13.20 -39.93
N LYS A 185 23.83 13.14 -40.11
CA LYS A 185 24.51 13.98 -41.10
C LYS A 185 24.09 13.49 -42.49
N SER A 186 23.30 14.31 -43.19
CA SER A 186 23.08 14.18 -44.63
C SER A 186 24.42 14.23 -45.34
N LYS A 187 24.79 13.15 -46.04
CA LYS A 187 25.87 13.20 -47.03
C LYS A 187 25.39 14.05 -48.21
N ARG A 188 26.25 14.97 -48.64
CA ARG A 188 26.15 15.68 -49.91
C ARG A 188 26.48 14.72 -51.05
#